data_AF-V5SCX5-F1
#
_entry.id   AF-V5SCX5-F1
#
_cell.length_a   1.000
_cell.length_b   1.000
_cell.length_c   1.000
_cell.angle_alpha   90.00
_cell.angle_beta   90.00
_cell.angle_gamma   90.00
#
_symmetry.space_group_name_H-M   'P 1'
#
loop_
_entity.id
_entity.type
_entity.pdbx_description
1 polymer ?
#
loop_
_entity_poly.entity_id
_entity_poly.type
_entity_poly.pdbx_seq_one_letter_code
_entity_poly.pdbx_strand_id
1 'polypeptide(L)'
;MKANVLCANSQEAAVFELVLTVCSIVAGASCREEHPIQLNENVDLRGCMIASQIEGAKWAESHPNHYIAKYTCQPARAFTRA
;
A
#
# COMPACT_ATOMS: atom_id res chain seq x y z
N MET A 1 21.45 -36.78 3.18
CA MET A 1 20.59 -35.60 3.42
C MET A 1 21.42 -34.33 3.21
N LYS A 2 21.08 -33.48 2.24
CA LYS A 2 21.61 -32.11 2.14
C LYS A 2 20.42 -31.16 2.15
N ALA A 3 20.14 -30.55 3.30
CA ALA A 3 19.23 -29.42 3.39
C ALA A 3 20.02 -28.17 2.97
N ASN A 4 19.86 -27.75 1.72
CA ASN A 4 20.37 -26.48 1.24
C ASN A 4 19.29 -25.42 1.49
N VAL A 5 19.15 -24.99 2.74
CA VAL A 5 18.36 -23.79 3.07
C VAL A 5 19.25 -22.60 2.78
N LEU A 6 19.23 -22.15 1.53
CA LEU A 6 19.64 -20.79 1.21
C LEU A 6 18.53 -19.90 1.77
N CYS A 7 18.73 -19.40 2.98
CA CYS A 7 18.02 -18.23 3.46
C CYS A 7 18.25 -17.14 2.41
N ALA A 8 17.27 -16.92 1.53
CA ALA A 8 17.26 -15.76 0.67
C ALA A 8 17.37 -14.54 1.58
N ASN A 9 18.53 -13.90 1.52
CA ASN A 9 18.91 -12.71 2.24
C ASN A 9 17.95 -11.58 1.83
N SER A 10 16.75 -11.57 2.43
CA SER A 10 15.65 -10.67 2.09
C SER A 10 15.64 -9.52 3.08
N GLN A 11 16.77 -8.82 3.16
CA GLN A 11 16.95 -7.64 3.99
C GLN A 11 17.61 -6.52 3.16
N GLU A 12 17.21 -6.38 1.90
CA GLU A 12 17.15 -5.04 1.31
C GLU A 12 16.13 -4.24 2.14
N ALA A 13 16.42 -2.97 2.44
CA ALA A 13 15.48 -2.09 3.13
C ALA A 13 14.18 -2.04 2.32
N ALA A 14 13.21 -2.89 2.66
CA ALA A 14 11.99 -3.03 1.91
C ALA A 14 11.19 -1.75 2.10
N VAL A 15 11.21 -0.88 1.09
CA VAL A 15 10.30 0.27 1.01
C VAL A 15 8.90 -0.27 0.79
N PHE A 16 7.93 0.24 1.53
CA PHE A 16 6.52 -0.14 1.38
C PHE A 16 5.73 0.97 0.68
N GLU A 17 4.76 0.56 -0.13
CA GLU A 17 3.76 1.43 -0.74
C GLU A 17 2.38 1.17 -0.15
N LEU A 18 1.54 2.21 -0.13
CA LEU A 18 0.16 2.13 0.32
C LEU A 18 -0.80 2.02 -0.88
N VAL A 19 -1.59 0.96 -0.88
CA VAL A 19 -2.72 0.75 -1.80
C VAL A 19 -4.02 0.83 -1.01
N LEU A 20 -4.98 1.58 -1.55
CA LEU A 20 -6.32 1.68 -0.97
C LEU A 20 -7.28 0.83 -1.79
N THR A 21 -8.05 -0.05 -1.15
CA THR A 21 -9.26 -0.61 -1.76
C THR A 21 -10.40 0.34 -1.45
N VAL A 22 -11.01 0.91 -2.48
CA VAL A 22 -12.06 1.91 -2.35
C VAL A 22 -13.32 1.42 -3.05
N CYS A 23 -14.48 1.70 -2.45
CA CYS A 23 -15.76 1.25 -2.98
C CYS A 23 -16.67 2.44 -3.24
N SER A 24 -17.43 2.38 -4.33
CA SER A 24 -18.38 3.42 -4.71
C SER A 24 -19.64 3.35 -3.85
N ILE A 25 -20.05 4.50 -3.32
CA ILE A 25 -21.33 4.65 -2.62
C ILE A 25 -22.49 4.67 -3.62
N VAL A 26 -22.27 5.31 -4.78
CA VAL A 26 -23.33 5.54 -5.78
C VAL A 26 -23.53 4.36 -6.75
N ALA A 27 -22.51 3.53 -6.97
CA ALA A 27 -22.54 2.41 -7.92
C ALA A 27 -22.67 1.05 -7.22
N GLY A 28 -23.37 0.98 -6.09
CA GLY A 28 -23.70 -0.29 -5.42
C GLY A 28 -22.48 -1.05 -4.88
N ALA A 29 -21.61 -0.37 -4.14
CA ALA A 29 -20.42 -0.97 -3.51
C ALA A 29 -19.44 -1.64 -4.49
N SER A 30 -19.39 -1.19 -5.75
CA SER A 30 -18.33 -1.59 -6.68
C SER A 30 -16.98 -1.09 -6.17
N CYS A 31 -16.04 -2.02 -5.95
CA CYS A 31 -14.73 -1.74 -5.36
C CYS A 31 -13.59 -1.85 -6.36
N ARG A 32 -12.55 -1.02 -6.18
CA ARG A 32 -11.31 -1.06 -6.96
C ARG A 32 -10.11 -0.73 -6.08
N GLU A 33 -8.92 -1.08 -6.57
CA GLU A 33 -7.66 -0.67 -5.97
C GLU A 33 -7.20 0.67 -6.55
N GLU A 34 -6.78 1.58 -5.68
CA GLU A 34 -6.13 2.84 -6.03
C GLU A 34 -4.63 2.70 -5.78
N HIS A 35 -3.86 2.99 -6.83
CA HIS A 35 -2.43 2.68 -6.91
C HIS A 35 -1.57 3.96 -6.95
N PRO A 36 -0.33 3.82 -6.49
CA PRO A 36 0.03 3.79 -5.08
C PRO A 36 0.06 5.21 -4.52
N ILE A 37 -0.35 5.36 -3.27
CA ILE A 37 -0.10 6.61 -2.55
C ILE A 37 1.40 6.72 -2.30
N GLN A 38 2.02 7.80 -2.80
CA GLN A 38 3.45 8.03 -2.64
C GLN A 38 3.75 8.33 -1.17
N LEU A 39 4.47 7.40 -0.54
CA LEU A 39 5.05 7.56 0.79
C LEU A 39 6.51 8.00 0.64
N ASN A 40 7.09 8.53 1.71
CA ASN A 40 8.51 8.92 1.73
C ASN A 40 9.41 7.72 1.41
N GLU A 41 10.58 7.98 0.80
CA GLU A 41 11.48 6.99 0.18
C GLU A 41 12.14 5.96 1.15
N ASN A 42 11.77 5.95 2.43
CA ASN A 42 12.30 5.02 3.44
C ASN A 42 11.22 4.57 4.44
N VAL A 43 9.98 4.42 4.00
CA VAL A 43 8.90 3.96 4.88
C VAL A 43 8.93 2.43 5.00
N ASP A 44 9.17 1.96 6.22
CA ASP A 44 9.03 0.55 6.60
C ASP A 44 7.54 0.16 6.75
N LEU A 45 7.27 -1.14 6.96
CA LEU A 45 5.89 -1.63 7.09
C LEU A 45 5.12 -0.90 8.21
N ARG A 46 5.77 -0.65 9.35
CA ARG A 46 5.14 0.02 10.49
C ARG A 46 4.79 1.47 10.14
N GLY A 47 5.72 2.19 9.53
CA GLY A 47 5.52 3.54 9.03
C GLY A 47 4.41 3.60 7.99
N CYS A 48 4.32 2.62 7.10
CA CYS A 48 3.26 2.55 6.10
C CYS A 48 1.88 2.38 6.75
N MET A 49 1.76 1.48 7.73
CA MET A 49 0.50 1.26 8.45
C MET A 49 0.07 2.48 9.30
N ILE A 50 1.02 3.25 9.81
CA ILE A 50 0.73 4.52 10.50
C ILE A 50 0.28 5.58 9.49
N ALA A 51 1.03 5.72 8.39
CA ALA A 51 0.72 6.68 7.34
C ALA A 51 -0.62 6.39 6.67
N SER A 52 -1.05 5.12 6.60
CA SER A 52 -2.27 4.72 5.90
C SER A 52 -3.52 5.42 6.43
N GLN A 53 -3.60 5.69 7.73
CA GLN A 53 -4.72 6.39 8.32
C GLN A 53 -4.79 7.85 7.85
N ILE A 54 -3.64 8.54 7.88
CA ILE A 54 -3.53 9.96 7.51
C ILE A 54 -3.75 10.13 6.01
N GLU A 55 -3.05 9.36 5.19
CA GLU A 55 -3.17 9.44 3.73
C GLU A 55 -4.54 8.95 3.24
N GLY A 56 -5.12 7.95 3.93
CA GLY A 56 -6.49 7.52 3.72
C GLY A 56 -7.52 8.63 3.94
N ALA A 57 -7.40 9.35 5.06
CA ALA A 57 -8.29 10.47 5.36
C ALA A 57 -8.21 11.56 4.28
N LYS A 58 -7.01 11.98 3.88
CA LYS A 58 -6.80 12.96 2.79
C LYS A 58 -7.41 12.49 1.47
N TRP A 59 -7.25 11.21 1.14
CA TRP A 59 -7.86 10.64 -0.06
C TRP A 59 -9.38 10.70 0.03
N ALA A 60 -9.97 10.32 1.16
CA ALA A 60 -11.43 10.32 1.36
C ALA A 60 -12.04 11.73 1.26
N GLU A 61 -11.35 12.76 1.76
CA GLU A 61 -11.78 14.17 1.66
C GLU A 61 -11.93 14.62 0.19
N SER A 62 -11.08 14.12 -0.71
CA SER A 62 -11.15 14.44 -2.15
C SER A 62 -12.08 13.53 -2.94
N HIS A 63 -12.61 12.46 -2.34
CA HIS A 63 -13.42 11.44 -3.01
C HIS A 63 -14.74 11.14 -2.26
N PRO A 64 -15.66 12.12 -2.14
CA PRO A 64 -16.85 11.99 -1.28
C PRO A 64 -17.84 10.89 -1.68
N ASN A 65 -17.78 10.41 -2.94
CA ASN A 65 -18.63 9.33 -3.44
C ASN A 65 -18.04 7.93 -3.24
N HIS A 66 -16.92 7.83 -2.52
CA HIS A 66 -16.23 6.58 -2.24
C HIS A 66 -15.93 6.45 -0.75
N TYR A 67 -15.83 5.22 -0.28
CA TYR A 67 -15.28 4.91 1.04
C TYR A 67 -14.12 3.95 0.92
N ILE A 68 -13.18 4.03 1.86
CA ILE A 68 -12.04 3.11 1.92
C ILE A 68 -12.50 1.84 2.62
N ALA A 69 -12.41 0.71 1.93
CA ALA A 69 -12.74 -0.61 2.46
C ALA A 69 -11.53 -1.33 3.06
N LYS A 70 -10.32 -1.06 2.55
CA LYS A 70 -9.09 -1.70 3.03
C LYS A 70 -7.86 -0.84 2.78
N TYR A 71 -6.94 -0.89 3.74
CA TYR A 71 -5.57 -0.40 3.61
C TYR A 71 -4.63 -1.58 3.40
N THR A 72 -3.80 -1.52 2.36
CA THR A 72 -2.81 -2.56 2.07
C THR A 72 -1.44 -1.91 1.94
N CYS A 73 -0.53 -2.26 2.86
CA CYS A 73 0.90 -1.96 2.73
C CYS A 73 1.58 -3.16 2.08
N GLN A 74 2.21 -2.94 0.93
CA GLN A 74 2.93 -3.98 0.21
C GLN A 74 4.35 -3.51 -0.13
N PRO A 75 5.32 -4.42 -0.33
CA PRO A 75 6.63 -4.03 -0.83
C PRO A 75 6.48 -3.21 -2.10
N ALA A 76 7.08 -2.03 -2.12
CA ALA A 76 7.09 -1.18 -3.30
C ALA A 76 7.67 -1.99 -4.45
N ARG A 77 6.92 -2.10 -5.54
CA ARG A 77 7.44 -2.74 -6.75
C ARG A 77 8.60 -1.86 -7.19
N ALA A 78 9.82 -2.40 -7.17
CA ALA A 78 11.07 -1.68 -7.42
C ALA A 78 10.82 -0.60 -8.48
N PHE A 79 10.87 0.66 -8.06
CA PHE A 79 10.70 1.81 -8.94
C PHE A 79 11.72 1.65 -10.06
N THR A 80 11.30 1.14 -11.21
CA THR A 80 12.05 1.30 -12.44
C THR A 80 11.78 2.75 -12.82
N ARG A 81 12.57 3.68 -12.24
CA ARG A 81 12.71 5.02 -12.83
C ARG A 81 13.16 4.79 -14.27
N ALA A 82 12.30 5.10 -15.23
CA ALA A 82 12.71 5.37 -16.60
C ALA A 82 13.42 6.73 -16.65
#